data_AF-A0A0N0BBJ3-F1
#
_entry.id   AF-A0A0N0BBJ3-F1
#
_cell.length_a   1.000
_cell.length_b   1.000
_cell.length_c   1.000
_cell.angle_alpha   90.00
_cell.angle_beta   90.00
_cell.angle_gamma   90.00
#
_symmetry.space_group_name_H-M   'P 1'
#
loop_
_entity.id
_entity.type
_entity.pdbx_description
1 polymer ?
#
loop_
_entity_poly.entity_id
_entity_poly.type
_entity_poly.pdbx_seq_one_letter_code
_entity_poly.pdbx_strand_id
1 'polypeptide(L)'
;SYSWHEIGIYDLPAMIDHIIEQTKQEKIFMVTHSQGGAAFFVMASERPEYQEKVIAFSALAPAVFMSRTGTSLFRMLCLSLQLTLNLLGIYQFKPLGTFLRTLGKIVCSEQSLLLPVCKGVFDLAFGYDGNLNASTLRLVSQYAPAGASIRQFAHYGQSILSG
;
A
#
# COMPACT_ATOMS: atom_id res chain seq x y z
N SER A 1 10.08 13.88 1.00
CA SER A 1 9.85 12.66 0.19
C SER A 1 10.24 11.45 1.02
N TYR A 2 9.40 10.43 1.13
CA TYR A 2 9.56 9.29 2.04
C TYR A 2 9.25 7.96 1.34
N SER A 3 9.66 6.85 1.95
CA SER A 3 9.35 5.48 1.56
C SER A 3 8.71 4.72 2.74
N TRP A 4 8.40 3.43 2.55
CA TRP A 4 7.94 2.57 3.64
C TRP A 4 8.98 2.38 4.75
N HIS A 5 10.25 2.71 4.49
CA HIS A 5 11.29 2.73 5.52
C HIS A 5 11.02 3.82 6.57
N GLU A 6 10.79 5.07 6.14
CA GLU A 6 10.46 6.15 7.07
C GLU A 6 9.14 5.89 7.83
N ILE A 7 8.16 5.21 7.22
CA ILE A 7 6.94 4.77 7.92
C ILE A 7 7.28 3.80 9.06
N GLY A 8 8.21 2.86 8.84
CA GLY A 8 8.66 1.92 9.87
C GLY A 8 9.49 2.57 10.97
N ILE A 9 10.36 3.54 10.61
CA ILE A 9 11.26 4.19 11.57
C ILE A 9 10.54 5.25 12.42
N TYR A 10 9.58 5.99 11.85
CA TYR A 10 8.96 7.15 12.50
C TYR A 10 7.48 6.95 12.77
N ASP A 11 6.68 6.68 11.73
CA ASP A 11 5.21 6.70 11.85
C ASP A 11 4.71 5.59 12.77
N LEU A 12 5.12 4.33 12.56
CA LEU A 12 4.67 3.20 13.37
C LEU A 12 5.05 3.36 14.85
N PRO A 13 6.32 3.65 15.22
CA PRO A 13 6.70 3.98 16.58
C PRO A 13 5.85 5.06 17.23
N ALA A 14 5.65 6.19 16.55
CA ALA A 14 4.87 7.30 17.09
C ALA A 14 3.39 6.92 17.32
N MET A 15 2.82 6.15 16.39
CA MET A 15 1.45 5.62 16.53
C MET A 15 1.33 4.64 17.70
N ILE A 16 2.28 3.72 17.85
CA ILE A 16 2.29 2.74 18.95
C ILE A 16 2.38 3.46 20.29
N ASP A 17 3.32 4.40 20.43
CA ASP A 17 3.50 5.16 21.67
C ASP A 17 2.26 5.95 22.02
N HIS A 18 1.66 6.61 21.04
CA HIS A 18 0.42 7.33 21.24
C HIS A 18 -0.72 6.41 21.71
N ILE A 19 -0.92 5.26 21.05
CA ILE A 19 -1.98 4.31 21.43
C ILE A 19 -1.76 3.79 22.86
N ILE A 20 -0.54 3.41 23.22
CA ILE A 20 -0.16 2.95 24.56
C ILE A 20 -0.41 4.04 25.59
N GLU A 21 0.01 5.27 25.31
CA GLU A 21 -0.18 6.40 26.21
C GLU A 21 -1.67 6.71 26.43
N GLN A 22 -2.48 6.66 25.38
CA GLN A 22 -3.91 6.97 25.48
C GLN A 22 -4.71 5.84 26.13
N THR A 23 -4.42 4.58 25.79
CA THR A 23 -5.19 3.41 26.25
C THR A 23 -4.69 2.86 27.59
N LYS A 24 -3.50 3.28 28.03
CA LYS A 24 -2.78 2.76 29.21
C LYS A 24 -2.49 1.25 29.15
N GLN A 25 -2.54 0.66 27.96
CA GLN A 25 -2.10 -0.71 27.72
C GLN A 25 -0.60 -0.75 27.53
N GLU A 26 0.10 -1.74 28.07
CA GLU A 26 1.56 -1.87 27.90
C GLU A 26 1.95 -2.38 26.51
N LYS A 27 1.08 -3.19 25.89
CA LYS A 27 1.33 -3.82 24.60
C LYS A 27 0.05 -3.86 23.75
N ILE A 28 0.21 -3.92 22.44
CA ILE A 28 -0.90 -3.97 21.48
C ILE A 28 -0.78 -5.15 20.50
N PHE A 29 -1.91 -5.55 19.91
CA PHE A 29 -1.90 -6.43 18.74
C PHE A 29 -1.69 -5.60 17.47
N MET A 30 -0.77 -6.04 16.62
CA MET A 30 -0.48 -5.39 15.34
C MET A 30 -1.02 -6.26 14.20
N VAL A 31 -1.94 -5.71 13.42
CA VAL A 31 -2.43 -6.34 12.19
C VAL A 31 -2.11 -5.41 11.04
N THR A 32 -1.40 -5.92 10.03
CA THR A 32 -0.98 -5.12 8.88
C THR A 32 -1.32 -5.82 7.58
N HIS A 33 -1.41 -5.04 6.50
CA HIS A 33 -1.65 -5.55 5.15
C HIS A 33 -0.66 -4.94 4.16
N SER A 34 -0.13 -5.76 3.25
CA SER A 34 0.72 -5.31 2.14
C SER A 34 1.91 -4.47 2.62
N GLN A 35 2.01 -3.20 2.20
CA GLN A 35 3.05 -2.27 2.62
C GLN A 35 3.12 -2.05 4.14
N GLY A 36 1.99 -2.16 4.85
CA GLY A 36 2.00 -2.06 6.31
C GLY A 36 2.88 -3.15 6.95
N GLY A 37 2.90 -4.35 6.36
CA GLY A 37 3.78 -5.43 6.81
C GLY A 37 5.25 -5.11 6.56
N ALA A 38 5.58 -4.55 5.38
CA ALA A 38 6.95 -4.12 5.09
C ALA A 38 7.44 -3.05 6.08
N ALA A 39 6.60 -2.05 6.36
CA ALA A 39 6.91 -1.02 7.35
C ALA A 39 7.07 -1.60 8.77
N PHE A 40 6.24 -2.58 9.16
CA PHE A 40 6.40 -3.28 10.44
C PHE A 40 7.74 -4.02 10.52
N PHE A 41 8.14 -4.73 9.46
CA PHE A 41 9.42 -5.43 9.43
C PHE A 41 10.62 -4.46 9.53
N VAL A 42 10.54 -3.28 8.91
CA VAL A 42 11.54 -2.21 9.13
C VAL A 42 11.60 -1.79 10.58
N MET A 43 10.45 -1.50 11.19
CA MET A 43 10.40 -1.11 12.60
C MET A 43 11.00 -2.20 13.49
N ALA A 44 10.63 -3.47 13.28
CA ALA A 44 11.09 -4.58 14.09
C ALA A 44 12.61 -4.83 13.95
N SER A 45 13.20 -4.58 12.78
CA SER A 45 14.64 -4.75 12.55
C SER A 45 15.47 -3.56 13.03
N GLU A 46 15.05 -2.35 12.71
CA GLU A 46 15.83 -1.12 12.96
C GLU A 46 15.52 -0.49 14.33
N ARG A 47 14.37 -0.82 14.94
CA ARG A 47 13.90 -0.33 16.23
C ARG A 47 13.36 -1.48 17.10
N PRO A 48 14.21 -2.47 17.41
CA PRO A 48 13.78 -3.71 18.07
C PRO A 48 13.13 -3.45 19.44
N GLU A 49 13.38 -2.31 20.09
CA GLU A 49 12.73 -1.92 21.35
C GLU A 49 11.20 -1.84 21.25
N TYR A 50 10.63 -1.66 20.05
CA TYR A 50 9.17 -1.66 19.85
C TYR A 50 8.57 -3.06 19.82
N GLN A 51 9.37 -4.12 19.69
CA GLN A 51 8.85 -5.49 19.78
C GLN A 51 8.32 -5.78 21.19
N GLU A 52 8.90 -5.17 22.23
CA GLU A 52 8.40 -5.28 23.60
C GLU A 52 7.01 -4.67 23.81
N LYS A 53 6.57 -3.80 22.88
CA LYS A 53 5.26 -3.12 22.89
C LYS A 53 4.21 -3.86 22.05
N VAL A 54 4.55 -5.01 21.46
CA VAL A 54 3.64 -5.77 20.58
C VAL A 54 3.40 -7.16 21.17
N ILE A 55 2.13 -7.51 21.40
CA ILE A 55 1.73 -8.82 21.92
C ILE A 55 1.91 -9.90 20.85
N ALA A 56 1.34 -9.64 19.68
CA ALA A 56 1.45 -10.49 18.51
C ALA A 56 1.28 -9.65 17.24
N PHE A 57 1.89 -10.14 16.17
CA PHE A 57 1.86 -9.52 14.85
C PHE A 57 1.21 -10.45 13.83
N SER A 58 0.18 -9.96 13.14
CA SER A 58 -0.46 -10.63 12.00
C SER A 58 -0.17 -9.87 10.70
N ALA A 59 0.52 -10.55 9.79
CA ALA A 59 0.99 -10.00 8.52
C ALA A 59 0.14 -10.53 7.36
N LEU A 60 -0.75 -9.71 6.82
CA LEU A 60 -1.61 -10.08 5.69
C LEU A 60 -0.92 -9.68 4.38
N ALA A 61 -0.43 -10.66 3.62
CA ALA A 61 0.30 -10.45 2.35
C ALA A 61 1.45 -9.40 2.45
N PRO A 62 2.41 -9.55 3.37
CA PRO A 62 3.42 -8.52 3.63
C PRO A 62 4.37 -8.34 2.43
N ALA A 63 4.52 -7.10 1.96
CA ALA A 63 5.30 -6.76 0.78
C ALA A 63 6.81 -6.58 1.08
N VAL A 64 7.47 -7.60 1.64
CA VAL A 64 8.88 -7.50 2.08
C VAL A 64 9.85 -7.76 0.93
N PHE A 65 9.73 -8.91 0.26
CA PHE A 65 10.53 -9.31 -0.88
C PHE A 65 9.65 -9.37 -2.13
N MET A 66 9.97 -8.56 -3.14
CA MET A 66 9.08 -8.32 -4.28
C MET A 66 9.63 -8.85 -5.61
N SER A 67 10.81 -9.48 -5.61
CA SER A 67 11.46 -10.01 -6.83
C SER A 67 10.60 -10.94 -7.68
N ARG A 68 9.70 -11.71 -7.05
CA ARG A 68 8.78 -12.66 -7.71
C ARG A 68 7.33 -12.16 -7.84
N THR A 69 7.09 -10.86 -7.68
CA THR A 69 5.73 -10.32 -7.78
C THR A 69 5.14 -10.50 -9.19
N GLY A 70 3.92 -11.05 -9.27
CA GLY A 70 3.20 -11.30 -10.52
C GLY A 70 2.31 -10.15 -10.99
N THR A 71 2.25 -9.04 -10.25
CA THR A 71 1.39 -7.89 -10.55
C THR A 71 2.03 -6.97 -11.59
N SER A 72 1.74 -7.24 -12.86
CA SER A 72 2.41 -6.60 -14.01
C SER A 72 2.24 -5.08 -14.05
N LEU A 73 1.05 -4.55 -13.72
CA LEU A 73 0.83 -3.10 -13.69
C LEU A 73 1.59 -2.44 -12.54
N PHE A 74 1.59 -3.05 -11.36
CA PHE A 74 2.35 -2.53 -10.21
C PHE A 74 3.86 -2.55 -10.48
N ARG A 75 4.37 -3.63 -11.08
CA ARG A 75 5.78 -3.74 -11.48
C ARG A 75 6.17 -2.66 -12.49
N MET A 76 5.35 -2.44 -13.51
CA MET A 76 5.57 -1.37 -14.50
C MET A 76 5.65 0.00 -13.82
N LEU A 77 4.70 0.31 -12.94
CA LEU A 77 4.71 1.56 -12.18
C LEU A 77 6.01 1.70 -11.36
N CYS A 78 6.36 0.70 -10.55
CA CYS A 78 7.56 0.78 -9.71
C CYS A 78 8.88 1.00 -10.47
N LEU A 79 9.01 0.40 -11.66
CA LEU A 79 10.23 0.48 -12.48
C LEU A 79 10.30 1.74 -13.36
N SER A 80 9.16 2.28 -13.80
CA SER A 80 9.10 3.40 -14.75
C SER A 80 9.02 4.78 -14.10
N LEU A 81 8.58 4.86 -12.84
CA LEU A 81 8.21 6.13 -12.22
C LEU A 81 9.41 6.98 -11.79
N GLN A 82 10.53 6.40 -11.34
CA GLN A 82 11.52 7.18 -10.59
C GLN A 82 12.30 8.20 -11.43
N LEU A 83 12.87 7.79 -12.58
CA LEU A 83 13.73 8.69 -13.37
C LEU A 83 12.90 9.80 -14.03
N THR A 84 11.81 9.42 -14.68
CA THR A 84 10.95 10.33 -15.45
C THR A 84 10.21 11.32 -14.55
N LEU A 85 9.67 10.89 -13.41
CA LEU A 85 8.90 11.78 -12.55
C LEU A 85 9.78 12.76 -11.76
N ASN A 86 11.01 12.37 -11.41
CA ASN A 86 11.95 13.29 -10.80
C ASN A 86 12.34 14.42 -11.78
N LEU A 87 12.52 14.12 -13.07
CA LEU A 87 12.77 15.12 -14.11
C LEU A 87 11.58 16.06 -14.31
N LEU A 88 10.35 15.56 -14.14
CA LEU A 88 9.11 16.34 -14.25
C LEU A 88 8.72 17.07 -12.95
N GLY A 89 9.52 16.95 -11.87
CA GLY A 89 9.21 17.56 -10.57
C GLY A 89 7.99 16.97 -9.85
N ILE A 90 7.60 15.73 -10.21
CA ILE A 90 6.44 15.04 -9.64
C ILE A 90 6.90 14.12 -8.51
N TYR A 91 6.64 14.52 -7.27
CA TYR A 91 7.10 13.79 -6.08
C TYR A 91 6.00 12.99 -5.37
N GLN A 92 4.73 13.18 -5.76
CA GLN A 92 3.58 12.54 -5.12
C GLN A 92 2.67 11.89 -6.15
N PHE A 93 2.29 10.65 -5.88
CA PHE A 93 1.12 10.02 -6.45
C PHE A 93 -0.10 10.49 -5.66
N LYS A 94 -0.86 11.44 -6.24
CA LYS A 94 -1.95 12.09 -5.53
C LYS A 94 -3.13 11.13 -5.32
N PRO A 95 -3.91 11.32 -4.23
CA PRO A 95 -5.20 10.65 -4.11
C PRO A 95 -6.06 10.92 -5.34
N LEU A 96 -6.98 10.01 -5.66
CA LEU A 96 -7.94 10.25 -6.74
C LEU A 96 -8.71 11.54 -6.50
N GLY A 97 -8.72 12.43 -7.48
CA GLY A 97 -9.59 13.61 -7.50
C GLY A 97 -11.06 13.21 -7.67
N THR A 98 -11.97 14.12 -7.35
CA THR A 98 -13.42 13.89 -7.39
C THR A 98 -13.89 13.30 -8.72
N PHE A 99 -13.33 13.78 -9.84
CA PHE A 99 -13.64 13.25 -11.17
C PHE A 99 -13.30 11.75 -11.31
N LEU A 100 -12.07 11.35 -10.97
CA LEU A 100 -11.63 9.96 -11.08
C LEU A 100 -12.37 9.03 -10.11
N ARG A 101 -12.73 9.51 -8.91
CA ARG A 101 -13.58 8.76 -7.96
C ARG A 101 -14.97 8.51 -8.53
N THR A 102 -15.57 9.53 -9.13
CA THR A 102 -16.89 9.42 -9.77
C THR A 102 -16.84 8.47 -10.97
N LEU A 103 -15.79 8.55 -11.80
CA LEU A 103 -15.58 7.59 -12.88
C LEU A 103 -15.41 6.17 -12.33
N GLY A 104 -14.57 5.96 -11.31
CA GLY A 104 -14.40 4.66 -10.67
C GLY A 104 -15.72 4.09 -10.15
N LYS A 105 -16.57 4.92 -9.55
CA LYS A 105 -17.92 4.53 -9.09
C LYS A 105 -18.81 4.05 -10.24
N ILE A 106 -18.79 4.75 -11.37
CA ILE A 106 -19.62 4.41 -12.54
C ILE A 106 -19.08 3.16 -13.22
N VAL A 107 -17.80 3.15 -13.56
CA VAL A 107 -17.14 2.10 -14.34
C VAL A 107 -17.15 0.77 -13.59
N CYS A 108 -16.95 0.79 -12.27
CA CYS A 108 -16.93 -0.40 -11.41
C CYS A 108 -18.31 -0.76 -10.84
N SER A 109 -19.41 -0.14 -11.28
CA SER A 109 -20.75 -0.52 -10.81
C SER A 109 -21.18 -1.88 -11.35
N GLU A 110 -21.99 -2.60 -10.59
CA GLU A 110 -22.53 -3.91 -10.98
C GLU A 110 -23.30 -3.87 -12.31
N GLN A 111 -24.01 -2.79 -12.58
CA GLN A 111 -24.80 -2.59 -13.79
C GLN A 111 -23.97 -2.04 -14.97
N SER A 112 -22.68 -1.78 -14.76
CA SER A 112 -21.81 -1.18 -15.77
C SER A 112 -21.35 -2.22 -16.78
N LEU A 113 -21.50 -1.91 -18.08
CA LEU A 113 -20.89 -2.70 -19.16
C LEU A 113 -19.35 -2.72 -19.08
N LEU A 114 -18.75 -1.76 -18.37
CA LEU A 114 -17.30 -1.65 -18.18
C LEU A 114 -16.79 -2.33 -16.90
N LEU A 115 -17.66 -3.02 -16.14
CA LEU A 115 -17.25 -3.76 -14.96
C LEU A 115 -16.09 -4.75 -15.22
N PRO A 116 -16.06 -5.51 -16.34
CA PRO A 116 -14.92 -6.38 -16.65
C PRO A 116 -13.60 -5.62 -16.82
N VAL A 117 -13.65 -4.39 -17.34
CA VAL A 117 -12.47 -3.53 -17.47
C VAL A 117 -12.00 -3.07 -16.10
N CYS A 118 -12.92 -2.65 -15.22
CA CYS A 118 -12.56 -2.29 -13.84
C CYS A 118 -11.91 -3.46 -13.11
N LYS A 119 -12.51 -4.66 -13.19
CA LYS A 119 -11.96 -5.87 -12.57
C LYS A 119 -10.60 -6.22 -13.15
N GLY A 120 -10.42 -6.14 -14.47
CA GLY A 120 -9.13 -6.40 -15.12
C GLY A 120 -8.03 -5.44 -14.67
N VAL A 121 -8.32 -4.13 -14.54
CA VAL A 121 -7.35 -3.16 -14.03
C VAL A 121 -6.97 -3.47 -12.57
N PHE A 122 -7.95 -3.82 -11.74
CA PHE A 122 -7.72 -4.22 -10.37
C PHE A 122 -6.86 -5.51 -10.28
N ASP A 123 -7.21 -6.53 -11.05
CA ASP A 123 -6.52 -7.81 -11.09
C ASP A 123 -5.06 -7.65 -11.59
N LEU A 124 -4.79 -6.76 -12.55
CA LEU A 124 -3.44 -6.44 -13.01
C LEU A 124 -2.58 -5.71 -11.96
N ALA A 125 -3.23 -4.90 -11.11
CA ALA A 125 -2.55 -4.14 -10.06
C ALA A 125 -2.30 -4.98 -8.80
N PHE A 126 -3.25 -5.81 -8.39
CA PHE A 126 -3.28 -6.46 -7.08
C PHE A 126 -3.33 -7.99 -7.12
N GLY A 127 -3.47 -8.59 -8.31
CA GLY A 127 -3.62 -10.02 -8.50
C GLY A 127 -5.08 -10.41 -8.72
N TYR A 128 -5.28 -11.51 -9.46
CA TYR A 128 -6.61 -12.02 -9.77
C TYR A 128 -7.29 -12.63 -8.53
N ASP A 129 -8.49 -12.17 -8.22
CA ASP A 129 -9.40 -12.82 -7.28
C ASP A 129 -10.75 -13.11 -7.96
N GLY A 130 -11.12 -14.38 -8.00
CA GLY A 130 -12.41 -14.85 -8.53
C GLY A 130 -13.58 -14.57 -7.60
N ASN A 131 -13.32 -14.31 -6.32
CA ASN A 131 -14.32 -14.11 -5.27
C ASN A 131 -14.58 -12.62 -4.97
N LEU A 132 -13.87 -11.70 -5.63
CA LEU A 132 -14.05 -10.28 -5.41
C LEU A 132 -15.41 -9.82 -5.94
N ASN A 133 -16.31 -9.45 -5.01
CA ASN A 133 -17.61 -8.93 -5.36
C ASN A 133 -17.50 -7.53 -6.02
N ALA A 134 -18.27 -7.31 -7.07
CA ALA A 134 -18.39 -6.02 -7.75
C ALA A 134 -18.83 -4.88 -6.81
N SER A 135 -19.67 -5.14 -5.81
CA SER A 135 -20.04 -4.15 -4.79
C SER A 135 -18.82 -3.65 -4.01
N THR A 136 -17.94 -4.58 -3.58
CA THR A 136 -16.68 -4.28 -2.89
C THR A 136 -15.73 -3.54 -3.80
N LEU A 137 -15.56 -4.00 -5.04
CA LEU A 137 -14.69 -3.34 -6.02
C LEU A 137 -15.13 -1.90 -6.29
N ARG A 138 -16.44 -1.65 -6.41
CA ARG A 138 -17.01 -0.29 -6.53
C ARG A 138 -16.70 0.58 -5.33
N LEU A 139 -16.76 0.02 -4.12
CA LEU A 139 -16.42 0.78 -2.91
C LEU A 139 -14.93 1.13 -2.89
N VAL A 140 -14.07 0.14 -3.15
CA VAL A 140 -12.62 0.31 -3.16
C VAL A 140 -12.18 1.35 -4.20
N SER A 141 -12.75 1.33 -5.41
CA SER A 141 -12.37 2.27 -6.50
C SER A 141 -12.66 3.74 -6.18
N GLN A 142 -13.51 4.02 -5.19
CA GLN A 142 -13.82 5.38 -4.75
C GLN A 142 -12.82 5.93 -3.73
N TYR A 143 -12.10 5.06 -3.02
CA TYR A 143 -11.20 5.45 -1.91
C TYR A 143 -9.74 5.11 -2.16
N ALA A 144 -9.47 4.08 -2.97
CA ALA A 144 -8.12 3.68 -3.37
C ALA A 144 -7.83 4.12 -4.81
N PRO A 145 -6.62 4.62 -5.10
CA PRO A 145 -5.53 4.92 -4.17
C PRO A 145 -5.78 6.18 -3.31
N ALA A 146 -5.37 6.12 -2.04
CA ALA A 146 -5.46 7.23 -1.08
C ALA A 146 -4.26 8.19 -1.13
N GLY A 147 -3.31 7.95 -2.03
CA GLY A 147 -2.10 8.76 -2.23
C GLY A 147 -0.83 8.10 -1.67
N ALA A 148 0.32 8.47 -2.23
CA ALA A 148 1.62 7.92 -1.88
C ALA A 148 2.75 8.87 -2.34
N SER A 149 3.88 8.86 -1.63
CA SER A 149 5.14 9.41 -2.16
C SER A 149 5.64 8.57 -3.35
N ILE A 150 6.14 9.20 -4.41
CA ILE A 150 6.73 8.49 -5.57
C ILE A 150 7.93 7.64 -5.16
N ARG A 151 8.67 8.09 -4.14
CA ARG A 151 9.81 7.35 -3.58
C ARG A 151 9.41 5.98 -3.02
N GLN A 152 8.15 5.75 -2.63
CA GLN A 152 7.68 4.42 -2.22
C GLN A 152 7.67 3.44 -3.41
N PHE A 153 7.14 3.86 -4.56
CA PHE A 153 7.13 3.03 -5.78
C PHE A 153 8.55 2.75 -6.27
N ALA A 154 9.43 3.74 -6.23
CA ALA A 154 10.82 3.55 -6.60
C ALA A 154 11.58 2.62 -5.66
N HIS A 155 11.34 2.72 -4.36
CA HIS A 155 11.94 1.82 -3.38
C HIS A 155 11.44 0.37 -3.59
N TYR A 156 10.15 0.17 -3.91
CA TYR A 156 9.68 -1.13 -4.37
C TYR A 156 10.28 -1.56 -5.71
N GLY A 157 10.54 -0.64 -6.63
CA GLY A 157 11.25 -0.91 -7.87
C GLY A 157 12.65 -1.47 -7.61
N GLN A 158 13.36 -0.93 -6.62
CA GLN A 158 14.65 -1.47 -6.17
C GLN A 158 14.50 -2.89 -5.60
N SER A 159 13.54 -3.12 -4.67
CA SER A 159 13.26 -4.46 -4.11
C SER A 159 12.92 -5.50 -5.19
N ILE A 160 12.14 -5.11 -6.20
CA ILE A 160 11.79 -5.97 -7.34
C ILE A 160 13.03 -6.38 -8.14
N LEU A 161 14.03 -5.51 -8.26
CA LEU A 161 15.25 -5.77 -9.02
C LEU A 161 16.31 -6.51 -8.20
N SER A 162 16.43 -6.23 -6.91
CA SER A 162 17.52 -6.74 -6.07
C SER A 162 17.22 -8.08 -5.38
N GLY A 163 15.94 -8.44 -5.20
CA GLY A 163 15.57 -9.60 -4.38
C GLY A 163 14.66 -9.19 -3.25
#